data_AF-A0A351DWQ4-F1
#
_entry.id   AF-A0A351DWQ4-F1
#
_cell.length_a   1.000
_cell.length_b   1.000
_cell.length_c   1.000
_cell.angle_alpha   90.00
_cell.angle_beta   90.00
_cell.angle_gamma   90.00
#
_symmetry.space_group_name_H-M   'P 1'
#
loop_
_entity.id
_entity.type
_entity.pdbx_description
1 polymer ?
#
loop_
_entity_poly.entity_id
_entity_poly.type
_entity_poly.pdbx_seq_one_letter_code
_entity_poly.pdbx_strand_id
1 'polypeptide(L)'
;MNERFGRARVAKWLAWTMGCSVALGWWGCSTEVDLTADYRSIPVVYGLLEMDADTQWVRINRTWLGDGNQIEAAQVRDSSEYPMGSLAVFMEELEPSSTGEITGNEEVLRTWELVEVEVANKEVNGIFYGPEQTLFAAVTSGADALDENAWYRLHIVLPNGEEALSVTKPIQSAGGVVNFPPANTPNVFQMQFHNGTGFVPNVKFEWTSAPGASRYDGFMRVNFSEEYYADDAQTTLDSTKERSLTIQFGTEIVTDDDGVQSLDLAISGERFYTELASRLEENPRIRRVLGTVEPDESKERAFDFVLQIANRDLAVYLDVNEASNSIVQERPLWTNIQGGIGLWGARSTLAVEGVGYQKLSMKYLRESDLTGGLNFCSPSDVSEFYCGN
;
A
#
# COMPACT_ATOMS: atom_id res chain seq x y z
N MET A 1 78.49 -58.29 23.03
CA MET A 1 77.39 -57.78 23.87
C MET A 1 76.10 -58.33 23.31
N ASN A 2 75.89 -59.65 23.42
CA ASN A 2 75.15 -60.34 24.49
C ASN A 2 73.63 -60.17 24.37
N GLU A 3 73.05 -60.93 23.45
CA GLU A 3 71.74 -61.54 23.68
C GLU A 3 71.89 -62.68 24.70
N ARG A 4 70.96 -62.78 25.66
CA ARG A 4 70.26 -64.03 26.05
C ARG A 4 69.56 -63.96 27.42
N PHE A 5 68.33 -64.52 27.42
CA PHE A 5 67.62 -65.21 28.51
C PHE A 5 67.27 -64.40 29.80
N GLY A 6 66.13 -64.55 30.46
CA GLY A 6 65.02 -65.49 30.31
C GLY A 6 64.01 -65.37 31.48
N ARG A 7 62.84 -65.99 31.29
CA ARG A 7 61.87 -66.59 32.25
C ARG A 7 61.82 -66.11 33.72
N ALA A 8 60.61 -65.78 34.19
CA ALA A 8 59.92 -66.36 35.37
C ALA A 8 58.48 -65.80 35.45
N ARG A 9 57.41 -66.60 35.29
CA ARG A 9 56.64 -67.37 36.29
C ARG A 9 55.93 -66.55 37.39
N VAL A 10 54.60 -66.43 37.22
CA VAL A 10 53.50 -66.76 38.16
C VAL A 10 53.70 -66.45 39.65
N ALA A 11 52.91 -65.50 40.19
CA ALA A 11 51.99 -65.71 41.33
C ALA A 11 51.10 -64.45 41.50
N LYS A 12 49.76 -64.49 41.40
CA LYS A 12 48.72 -65.07 42.28
C LYS A 12 48.45 -64.25 43.57
N TRP A 13 47.22 -63.72 43.61
CA TRP A 13 46.36 -63.30 44.74
C TRP A 13 46.64 -61.93 45.41
N LEU A 14 45.75 -60.95 45.24
CA LEU A 14 44.46 -60.70 45.92
C LEU A 14 44.62 -60.08 47.32
N ALA A 15 44.48 -58.75 47.41
CA ALA A 15 43.83 -58.10 48.55
C ALA A 15 43.29 -56.71 48.16
N TRP A 16 41.98 -56.60 47.99
CA TRP A 16 41.06 -55.93 48.93
C TRP A 16 41.10 -54.39 48.84
N THR A 17 40.22 -53.89 47.95
CA THR A 17 39.25 -52.79 48.17
C THR A 17 39.66 -51.58 49.02
N MET A 18 39.75 -50.43 48.36
CA MET A 18 39.22 -49.19 48.93
C MET A 18 38.60 -48.36 47.80
N GLY A 19 37.27 -48.23 47.85
CA GLY A 19 36.48 -47.50 46.87
C GLY A 19 36.86 -46.02 46.86
N CYS A 20 37.35 -45.56 45.71
CA CYS A 20 37.52 -44.15 45.43
C CYS A 20 36.33 -43.75 44.55
N SER A 21 35.33 -43.12 45.17
CA SER A 21 34.20 -42.51 44.48
C SER A 21 34.72 -41.44 43.53
N VAL A 22 34.73 -41.71 42.23
CA VAL A 22 34.97 -40.71 41.19
C VAL A 22 33.75 -39.80 41.18
N ALA A 23 33.87 -38.62 41.79
CA ALA A 23 32.96 -37.52 41.55
C ALA A 23 33.16 -37.07 40.11
N LEU A 24 32.28 -37.55 39.21
CA LEU A 24 32.11 -37.01 37.87
C LEU A 24 31.67 -35.55 38.02
N GLY A 25 32.63 -34.63 37.91
CA GLY A 25 32.34 -33.22 37.75
C GLY A 25 31.56 -33.05 36.46
N TRP A 26 30.27 -32.74 36.58
CA TRP A 26 29.48 -32.20 35.47
C TRP A 26 30.07 -30.83 35.12
N TRP A 27 31.00 -30.81 34.17
CA TRP A 27 31.15 -29.65 33.29
C TRP A 27 29.89 -29.58 32.45
N GLY A 28 28.89 -28.87 32.97
CA GLY A 28 27.86 -28.30 32.12
C GLY A 28 28.55 -27.29 31.22
N CYS A 29 28.75 -27.63 29.95
CA CYS A 29 28.90 -26.61 28.93
C CYS A 29 27.60 -25.82 28.95
N SER A 30 27.59 -24.62 29.51
CA SER A 30 26.53 -23.66 29.26
C SER A 30 26.57 -23.37 27.76
N THR A 31 25.63 -23.96 27.01
CA THR A 31 25.26 -23.40 25.72
C THR A 31 24.38 -22.19 26.00
N GLU A 32 24.93 -21.17 26.66
CA GLU A 32 24.41 -19.82 26.50
C GLU A 32 24.78 -19.45 25.08
N VAL A 33 23.83 -19.67 24.17
CA VAL A 33 23.85 -18.99 22.89
C VAL A 33 23.72 -17.53 23.25
N ASP A 34 24.81 -16.79 23.14
CA ASP A 34 24.78 -15.34 23.17
C ASP A 34 23.93 -14.89 21.98
N LEU A 35 22.64 -14.66 22.24
CA LEU A 35 21.67 -14.16 21.28
C LEU A 35 21.90 -12.65 21.01
N THR A 36 22.92 -12.05 21.64
CA THR A 36 23.28 -10.66 21.48
C THR A 36 24.55 -10.54 20.64
N ALA A 37 24.44 -10.83 19.34
CA ALA A 37 25.28 -10.05 18.42
C ALA A 37 25.04 -8.57 18.73
N ASP A 38 26.11 -7.75 18.82
CA ASP A 38 25.99 -6.32 19.12
C ASP A 38 24.83 -5.73 18.32
N TYR A 39 23.77 -5.31 19.02
CA TYR A 39 22.56 -4.86 18.37
C TYR A 39 22.90 -3.70 17.43
N ARG A 40 22.59 -3.90 16.14
CA ARG A 40 22.71 -2.85 15.12
C ARG A 40 21.33 -2.31 14.83
N SER A 41 21.18 -1.00 15.00
CA SER A 41 19.98 -0.27 14.59
C SER A 41 19.89 -0.30 13.07
N ILE A 42 18.94 -1.08 12.54
CA ILE A 42 18.69 -1.15 11.09
C ILE A 42 17.58 -0.15 10.78
N PRO A 43 17.78 0.80 9.85
CA PRO A 43 16.73 1.72 9.45
C PRO A 43 15.61 0.97 8.72
N VAL A 44 14.38 1.35 9.06
CA VAL A 44 13.13 0.88 8.45
C VAL A 44 12.53 2.05 7.68
N VAL A 45 12.56 1.98 6.36
CA VAL A 45 12.34 3.13 5.47
C VAL A 45 11.14 2.87 4.57
N TYR A 46 10.19 3.80 4.55
CA TYR A 46 9.08 3.77 3.60
C TYR A 46 8.88 5.14 2.98
N GLY A 47 9.00 5.21 1.66
CA GLY A 47 8.69 6.41 0.90
C GLY A 47 8.24 6.04 -0.50
N LEU A 48 7.28 6.80 -1.03
CA LEU A 48 6.76 6.64 -2.38
C LEU A 48 6.80 8.01 -3.05
N LEU A 49 7.58 8.12 -4.11
CA LEU A 49 7.64 9.31 -4.94
C LEU A 49 6.34 9.51 -5.70
N GLU A 50 5.91 10.75 -5.78
CA GLU A 50 4.78 11.20 -6.58
C GLU A 50 5.17 12.43 -7.36
N MET A 51 5.22 12.33 -8.69
CA MET A 51 5.68 13.40 -9.57
C MET A 51 4.86 14.68 -9.47
N ASP A 52 3.55 14.56 -9.28
CA ASP A 52 2.62 15.69 -9.21
C ASP A 52 2.40 16.21 -7.77
N ALA A 53 3.04 15.61 -6.77
CA ALA A 53 2.92 16.05 -5.38
C ALA A 53 3.80 17.28 -5.10
N ASP A 54 3.26 18.21 -4.33
CA ASP A 54 3.99 19.43 -3.94
C ASP A 54 5.10 19.18 -2.91
N THR A 55 5.05 18.04 -2.22
CA THR A 55 5.90 17.65 -1.11
C THR A 55 6.08 16.15 -1.12
N GLN A 56 7.34 15.69 -1.08
CA GLN A 56 7.66 14.28 -0.90
C GLN A 56 7.81 13.96 0.58
N TRP A 57 7.34 12.77 0.97
CA TRP A 57 7.36 12.31 2.35
C TRP A 57 8.05 10.95 2.46
N VAL A 58 8.88 10.79 3.48
CA VAL A 58 9.55 9.55 3.82
C VAL A 58 9.38 9.28 5.30
N ARG A 59 9.01 8.05 5.67
CA ARG A 59 9.03 7.59 7.04
C ARG A 59 10.29 6.78 7.30
N ILE A 60 11.05 7.17 8.31
CA ILE A 60 12.28 6.49 8.71
C ILE A 60 12.20 6.14 10.19
N ASN A 61 12.06 4.85 10.45
CA ASN A 61 12.08 4.26 11.78
C ASN A 61 13.35 3.41 11.93
N ARG A 62 13.52 2.79 13.09
CA ARG A 62 14.54 1.79 13.36
C ARG A 62 13.93 0.51 13.88
N THR A 63 14.64 -0.60 13.67
CA THR A 63 14.39 -1.81 14.44
C THR A 63 14.64 -1.52 15.93
N TRP A 64 14.25 -2.46 16.78
CA TRP A 64 14.73 -2.48 18.16
C TRP A 64 14.97 -3.93 18.58
N LEU A 65 15.87 -4.10 19.53
CA LEU A 65 16.06 -5.33 20.26
C LEU A 65 16.34 -4.92 21.70
N GLY A 66 15.52 -5.40 22.63
CA GLY A 66 15.68 -5.10 24.04
C GLY A 66 15.16 -6.25 24.88
N ASP A 67 15.56 -6.26 26.15
CA ASP A 67 15.04 -7.22 27.12
C ASP A 67 13.58 -6.90 27.47
N GLY A 68 12.75 -7.94 27.64
CA GLY A 68 11.36 -7.79 28.08
C GLY A 68 10.31 -7.94 26.98
N ASN A 69 9.12 -7.39 27.22
CA ASN A 69 7.96 -7.55 26.35
C ASN A 69 8.04 -6.60 25.14
N GLN A 70 8.27 -7.16 23.95
CA GLN A 70 8.40 -6.38 22.72
C GLN A 70 7.11 -5.66 22.32
N ILE A 71 5.95 -6.14 22.76
CA ILE A 71 4.66 -5.47 22.53
C ILE A 71 4.59 -4.18 23.34
N GLU A 72 5.11 -4.17 24.57
CA GLU A 72 5.20 -2.96 25.39
C GLU A 72 6.23 -2.00 24.81
N ALA A 73 7.37 -2.50 24.34
CA ALA A 73 8.38 -1.67 23.68
C ALA A 73 7.84 -1.00 22.40
N ALA A 74 7.06 -1.72 21.58
CA ALA A 74 6.46 -1.15 20.37
C ALA A 74 5.52 0.04 20.66
N GLN A 75 4.94 0.12 21.86
CA GLN A 75 4.10 1.23 22.32
C GLN A 75 4.88 2.46 22.76
N VAL A 76 6.21 2.36 22.89
CA VAL A 76 7.09 3.47 23.26
C VAL A 76 7.75 4.03 22.01
N ARG A 77 7.46 5.30 21.69
CA ARG A 77 7.97 5.97 20.47
C ARG A 77 9.48 5.86 20.30
N ASP A 78 10.24 6.07 21.36
CA ASP A 78 11.71 6.01 21.36
C ASP A 78 12.25 4.61 20.99
N SER A 79 11.45 3.54 21.13
CA SER A 79 11.87 2.21 20.68
C SER A 79 11.90 2.10 19.16
N SER A 80 11.01 2.78 18.45
CA SER A 80 10.88 2.66 16.99
C SER A 80 11.44 3.84 16.20
N GLU A 81 11.62 5.01 16.82
CA GLU A 81 12.12 6.20 16.14
C GLU A 81 13.60 6.46 16.45
N TYR A 82 14.28 7.11 15.50
CA TYR A 82 15.55 7.75 15.77
C TYR A 82 15.32 9.03 16.58
N PRO A 83 16.25 9.44 17.46
CA PRO A 83 16.16 10.73 18.14
C PRO A 83 16.08 11.88 17.14
N MET A 84 15.28 12.90 17.45
CA MET A 84 15.12 14.09 16.62
C MET A 84 16.48 14.75 16.32
N GLY A 85 16.73 15.06 15.05
CA GLY A 85 17.96 15.67 14.56
C GLY A 85 19.18 14.73 14.52
N SER A 86 18.98 13.43 14.68
CA SER A 86 20.08 12.44 14.64
C SER A 86 20.33 11.86 13.25
N LEU A 87 19.40 12.03 12.31
CA LEU A 87 19.54 11.61 10.92
C LEU A 87 19.83 12.82 10.03
N ALA A 88 20.65 12.63 9.00
CA ALA A 88 20.68 13.52 7.84
C ALA A 88 20.06 12.78 6.66
N VAL A 89 19.03 13.36 6.04
CA VAL A 89 18.23 12.70 5.01
C VAL A 89 18.19 13.57 3.77
N PHE A 90 18.59 12.98 2.65
CA PHE A 90 18.66 13.65 1.37
C PHE A 90 17.88 12.86 0.33
N MET A 91 17.22 13.58 -0.56
CA MET A 91 16.75 13.06 -1.83
C MET A 91 17.60 13.69 -2.92
N GLU A 92 18.19 12.87 -3.77
CA GLU A 92 19.14 13.30 -4.79
C GLU A 92 18.58 12.97 -6.17
N GLU A 93 18.50 13.99 -7.02
CA GLU A 93 18.19 13.84 -8.44
C GLU A 93 19.44 13.35 -9.15
N LEU A 94 19.28 12.28 -9.92
CA LEU A 94 20.35 11.61 -10.62
C LEU A 94 20.15 11.71 -12.14
N GLU A 95 21.24 11.95 -12.86
CA GLU A 95 21.26 11.73 -14.30
C GLU A 95 21.21 10.22 -14.57
N PRO A 96 20.22 9.71 -15.33
CA PRO A 96 20.14 8.29 -15.65
C PRO A 96 21.40 7.82 -16.39
N SER A 97 21.85 6.60 -16.11
CA SER A 97 22.95 6.01 -16.86
C SER A 97 22.59 5.88 -18.35
N SER A 98 23.59 5.92 -19.24
CA SER A 98 23.35 5.77 -20.69
C SER A 98 22.72 4.43 -21.07
N THR A 99 22.76 3.44 -20.17
CA THR A 99 22.14 2.11 -20.34
C THR A 99 20.74 2.05 -19.74
N GLY A 100 20.28 3.06 -19.01
CA GLY A 100 19.01 3.06 -18.29
C GLY A 100 18.97 2.06 -17.13
N GLU A 101 20.13 1.64 -16.61
CA GLU A 101 20.26 0.73 -15.45
C GLU A 101 20.83 1.47 -14.23
N ILE A 102 20.39 1.09 -13.02
CA ILE A 102 20.93 1.60 -11.75
C ILE A 102 22.31 0.99 -11.55
N THR A 103 23.34 1.80 -11.76
CA THR A 103 24.75 1.42 -11.66
C THR A 103 25.37 1.89 -10.35
N GLY A 104 24.70 2.78 -9.60
CA GLY A 104 25.12 3.26 -8.27
C GLY A 104 26.23 4.30 -8.31
N ASN A 105 26.58 4.81 -9.50
CA ASN A 105 27.58 5.85 -9.73
C ASN A 105 27.01 7.00 -10.59
N GLU A 106 25.69 7.16 -10.61
CA GLU A 106 25.00 8.22 -11.30
C GLU A 106 25.41 9.60 -10.74
N GLU A 107 25.53 10.58 -11.64
CA GLU A 107 25.86 11.95 -11.27
C GLU A 107 24.68 12.61 -10.55
N VAL A 108 24.96 13.25 -9.42
CA VAL A 108 23.95 14.02 -8.67
C VAL A 108 23.78 15.39 -9.29
N LEU A 109 22.59 15.67 -9.81
CA LEU A 109 22.24 16.94 -10.44
C LEU A 109 21.73 17.95 -9.40
N ARG A 110 20.86 17.50 -8.50
CA ARG A 110 20.21 18.30 -7.46
C ARG A 110 20.04 17.49 -6.18
N THR A 111 19.93 18.18 -5.05
CA THR A 111 19.72 17.56 -3.74
C THR A 111 18.69 18.35 -2.96
N TRP A 112 17.69 17.65 -2.42
CA TRP A 112 16.77 18.14 -1.41
C TRP A 112 17.18 17.57 -0.05
N GLU A 113 17.37 18.44 0.93
CA GLU A 113 17.45 18.02 2.33
C GLU A 113 16.03 17.85 2.86
N LEU A 114 15.72 16.67 3.40
CA LEU A 114 14.41 16.38 3.97
C LEU A 114 14.41 16.78 5.44
N VAL A 115 13.47 17.65 5.81
CA VAL A 115 13.32 18.13 7.17
C VAL A 115 12.41 17.22 7.99
N GLU A 116 12.74 17.06 9.27
CA GLU A 116 11.89 16.34 10.21
C GLU A 116 10.60 17.12 10.52
N VAL A 117 9.46 16.45 10.42
CA VAL A 117 8.12 16.98 10.68
C VAL A 117 7.38 16.03 11.61
N GLU A 118 6.92 16.55 12.75
CA GLU A 118 6.06 15.80 13.66
C GLU A 118 4.59 15.95 13.24
N VAL A 119 3.88 14.82 13.13
CA VAL A 119 2.46 14.77 12.79
C VAL A 119 1.69 13.93 13.81
N ALA A 120 0.45 14.35 14.13
CA ALA A 120 -0.40 13.72 15.14
C ALA A 120 -1.57 12.94 14.53
N ASN A 121 -1.28 12.11 13.52
CA ASN A 121 -2.27 11.33 12.76
C ASN A 121 -2.03 9.82 12.81
N LYS A 122 -1.17 9.33 13.71
CA LYS A 122 -0.91 7.91 13.84
C LYS A 122 -2.02 7.24 14.66
N GLU A 123 -2.48 6.07 14.19
CA GLU A 123 -3.50 5.28 14.88
C GLU A 123 -3.08 4.92 16.32
N VAL A 124 -3.99 5.15 17.27
CA VAL A 124 -3.78 4.92 18.71
C VAL A 124 -4.29 3.55 19.17
N ASN A 125 -5.16 2.91 18.38
CA ASN A 125 -5.70 1.58 18.68
C ASN A 125 -4.81 0.44 18.14
N GLY A 126 -3.62 0.75 17.65
CA GLY A 126 -2.66 -0.22 17.10
C GLY A 126 -1.69 -0.78 18.15
N ILE A 127 -0.87 -1.76 17.72
CA ILE A 127 0.19 -2.35 18.56
C ILE A 127 1.46 -1.49 18.69
N PHE A 128 1.52 -0.37 17.97
CA PHE A 128 2.64 0.58 17.97
C PHE A 128 2.23 1.92 18.56
N TYR A 129 3.20 2.67 19.09
CA TYR A 129 3.04 4.02 19.66
C TYR A 129 2.17 4.97 18.82
N GLY A 130 1.50 5.92 19.45
CA GLY A 130 0.76 7.00 18.80
C GLY A 130 0.24 7.99 19.87
N PRO A 131 -0.36 9.12 19.49
CA PRO A 131 -0.74 9.54 18.13
C PRO A 131 0.35 10.26 17.33
N GLU A 132 1.42 10.71 17.96
CA GLU A 132 2.50 11.45 17.28
C GLU A 132 3.51 10.51 16.59
N GLN A 133 4.00 10.94 15.43
CA GLN A 133 5.07 10.28 14.68
C GLN A 133 5.94 11.29 13.93
N THR A 134 7.19 10.91 13.68
CA THR A 134 8.13 11.71 12.88
C THR A 134 8.12 11.27 11.42
N LEU A 135 8.00 12.22 10.50
CA LEU A 135 8.17 12.05 9.05
C LEU A 135 9.27 12.98 8.54
N PHE A 136 9.84 12.66 7.40
CA PHE A 136 10.84 13.46 6.70
C PHE A 136 10.22 14.01 5.42
N ALA A 137 10.36 15.31 5.17
CA ALA A 137 9.67 15.98 4.07
C ALA A 137 10.55 16.96 3.29
N ALA A 138 10.33 17.05 1.98
CA ALA A 138 10.92 18.08 1.14
C ALA A 138 9.87 18.64 0.17
N VAL A 139 9.84 19.97 0.02
CA VAL A 139 8.96 20.64 -0.95
C VAL A 139 9.54 20.44 -2.34
N THR A 140 8.73 19.94 -3.27
CA THR A 140 9.09 19.59 -4.65
C THR A 140 8.12 20.20 -5.64
N SER A 141 7.89 21.51 -5.53
CA SER A 141 6.96 22.24 -6.39
C SER A 141 7.60 23.49 -7.00
N GLY A 142 6.99 24.02 -8.06
CA GLY A 142 7.47 25.23 -8.72
C GLY A 142 8.86 25.03 -9.33
N ALA A 143 9.83 25.86 -8.91
CA ALA A 143 11.21 25.76 -9.39
C ALA A 143 11.93 24.50 -8.88
N ASP A 144 11.45 23.91 -7.79
CA ASP A 144 12.00 22.71 -7.15
C ASP A 144 11.22 21.45 -7.54
N ALA A 145 10.35 21.54 -8.55
CA ALA A 145 9.62 20.40 -9.08
C ALA A 145 10.56 19.28 -9.55
N LEU A 146 10.10 18.04 -9.36
CA LEU A 146 10.77 16.84 -9.83
C LEU A 146 10.82 16.81 -11.37
N ASP A 147 11.93 16.35 -11.94
CA ASP A 147 12.05 15.98 -13.36
C ASP A 147 11.59 14.51 -13.57
N GLU A 148 10.65 14.30 -14.49
CA GLU A 148 10.10 12.98 -14.83
C GLU A 148 11.09 12.09 -15.61
N ASN A 149 12.20 12.65 -16.10
CA ASN A 149 13.25 11.94 -16.81
C ASN A 149 14.45 11.59 -15.92
N ALA A 150 14.50 12.12 -14.70
CA ALA A 150 15.57 11.84 -13.75
C ALA A 150 15.25 10.62 -12.88
N TRP A 151 16.27 10.11 -12.20
CA TRP A 151 16.11 9.11 -11.15
C TRP A 151 16.32 9.72 -9.78
N TYR A 152 15.80 9.07 -8.75
CA TYR A 152 15.80 9.64 -7.41
C TYR A 152 16.41 8.68 -6.41
N ARG A 153 17.49 9.13 -5.79
CA ARG A 153 18.15 8.43 -4.69
C ARG A 153 17.70 8.98 -3.35
N LEU A 154 17.21 8.10 -2.49
CA LEU A 154 17.08 8.38 -1.07
C LEU A 154 18.41 8.04 -0.39
N HIS A 155 19.00 9.02 0.29
CA HIS A 155 20.29 8.92 0.98
C HIS A 155 20.14 9.32 2.44
N ILE A 156 20.36 8.37 3.34
CA ILE A 156 20.20 8.53 4.79
C ILE A 156 21.54 8.31 5.46
N VAL A 157 22.01 9.28 6.22
CA VAL A 157 23.19 9.15 7.09
C VAL A 157 22.72 8.90 8.51
N LEU A 158 23.10 7.74 9.06
CA LEU A 158 22.75 7.31 10.41
C LEU A 158 23.66 7.94 11.47
N PRO A 159 23.26 7.94 12.77
CA PRO A 159 24.04 8.59 13.83
C PRO A 159 25.44 7.99 14.03
N ASN A 160 25.63 6.72 13.64
CA ASN A 160 26.92 6.03 13.69
C ASN A 160 27.81 6.28 12.47
N GLY A 161 27.34 7.07 11.49
CA GLY A 161 28.03 7.36 10.23
C GLY A 161 27.86 6.28 9.17
N GLU A 162 27.08 5.23 9.41
CA GLU A 162 26.66 4.30 8.36
C GLU A 162 25.60 4.96 7.47
N GLU A 163 25.50 4.51 6.22
CA GLU A 163 24.58 5.07 5.23
C GLU A 163 23.54 4.02 4.81
N ALA A 164 22.32 4.49 4.56
CA ALA A 164 21.31 3.73 3.85
C ALA A 164 20.95 4.44 2.54
N LEU A 165 20.93 3.68 1.44
CA LEU A 165 20.78 4.18 0.08
C LEU A 165 19.70 3.40 -0.66
N SER A 166 18.87 4.08 -1.45
CA SER A 166 17.98 3.43 -2.41
C SER A 166 17.74 4.32 -3.60
N VAL A 167 17.60 3.74 -4.78
CA VAL A 167 17.35 4.45 -6.03
C VAL A 167 16.08 3.90 -6.64
N THR A 168 15.21 4.79 -7.13
CA THR A 168 13.98 4.39 -7.83
C THR A 168 13.71 5.29 -9.02
N LYS A 169 12.97 4.75 -9.99
CA LYS A 169 12.52 5.44 -11.20
C LYS A 169 11.13 6.04 -10.96
N PRO A 170 10.88 7.31 -11.34
CA PRO A 170 9.55 7.89 -11.24
C PRO A 170 8.58 7.26 -12.24
N ILE A 171 7.28 7.52 -12.05
CA ILE A 171 6.24 7.28 -13.05
C ILE A 171 6.00 8.62 -13.76
N GLN A 172 6.14 8.66 -15.07
CA GLN A 172 5.99 9.91 -15.83
C GLN A 172 4.53 10.36 -15.88
N SER A 173 4.25 11.59 -15.44
CA SER A 173 2.90 12.14 -15.39
C SER A 173 2.32 12.44 -16.77
N ALA A 174 3.17 12.80 -17.75
CA ALA A 174 2.71 13.16 -19.10
C ALA A 174 2.28 11.95 -19.97
N GLY A 175 2.64 10.72 -19.58
CA GLY A 175 2.46 9.54 -20.44
C GLY A 175 1.13 8.79 -20.24
N GLY A 176 0.55 8.85 -19.06
CA GLY A 176 -0.65 8.08 -18.72
C GLY A 176 -1.95 8.85 -18.97
N VAL A 177 -2.89 8.26 -19.71
CA VAL A 177 -4.20 8.87 -19.96
C VAL A 177 -5.31 7.84 -19.85
N VAL A 178 -6.40 8.20 -19.15
CA VAL A 178 -7.65 7.42 -19.16
C VAL A 178 -8.40 7.68 -20.48
N ASN A 179 -8.58 6.62 -21.26
CA ASN A 179 -9.28 6.64 -22.54
C ASN A 179 -10.78 6.42 -22.37
N PHE A 180 -11.18 5.60 -21.39
CA PHE A 180 -12.58 5.32 -21.09
C PHE A 180 -12.80 5.00 -19.60
N PRO A 181 -13.78 5.61 -18.91
CA PRO A 181 -14.68 6.66 -19.41
C PRO A 181 -13.90 7.93 -19.81
N PRO A 182 -14.41 8.72 -20.79
CA PRO A 182 -13.63 9.80 -21.38
C PRO A 182 -13.37 10.93 -20.38
N ALA A 183 -12.10 11.16 -20.05
CA ALA A 183 -11.66 12.12 -19.04
C ALA A 183 -12.07 13.58 -19.34
N ASN A 184 -12.14 13.97 -20.61
CA ASN A 184 -12.38 15.36 -21.03
C ASN A 184 -13.83 15.69 -21.38
N THR A 185 -14.75 14.72 -21.28
CA THR A 185 -16.18 14.93 -21.53
C THR A 185 -17.07 14.28 -20.47
N PRO A 186 -16.81 14.47 -19.16
CA PRO A 186 -17.63 13.86 -18.12
C PRO A 186 -19.08 14.37 -18.17
N ASN A 187 -19.33 15.52 -18.82
CA ASN A 187 -20.65 16.14 -18.89
C ASN A 187 -21.51 15.53 -20.02
N VAL A 188 -20.97 14.68 -20.89
CA VAL A 188 -21.72 14.06 -22.00
C VAL A 188 -21.87 12.56 -21.80
N PHE A 189 -20.88 11.93 -21.18
CA PHE A 189 -20.85 10.49 -21.03
C PHE A 189 -21.51 10.03 -19.72
N GLN A 190 -22.39 9.04 -19.83
CA GLN A 190 -23.03 8.38 -18.70
C GLN A 190 -22.81 6.87 -18.81
N MET A 191 -22.42 6.26 -17.69
CA MET A 191 -22.15 4.84 -17.63
C MET A 191 -23.45 4.02 -17.68
N GLN A 192 -23.40 2.89 -18.38
CA GLN A 192 -24.51 1.97 -18.50
C GLN A 192 -24.14 0.61 -17.92
N PHE A 193 -24.92 0.15 -16.94
CA PHE A 193 -24.80 -1.17 -16.32
C PHE A 193 -25.97 -2.09 -16.70
N HIS A 194 -27.10 -1.52 -17.12
CA HIS A 194 -28.27 -2.26 -17.58
C HIS A 194 -28.90 -1.58 -18.81
N ASN A 195 -29.30 -2.37 -19.81
CA ASN A 195 -29.83 -1.88 -21.10
C ASN A 195 -31.35 -2.03 -21.26
N GLY A 196 -32.04 -2.43 -20.19
CA GLY A 196 -33.49 -2.62 -20.15
C GLY A 196 -33.93 -4.07 -20.45
N THR A 197 -33.11 -4.86 -21.15
CA THR A 197 -33.36 -6.28 -21.40
C THR A 197 -32.37 -7.20 -20.68
N GLY A 198 -31.22 -6.69 -20.27
CA GLY A 198 -30.25 -7.40 -19.44
C GLY A 198 -29.06 -6.53 -19.01
N PHE A 199 -28.13 -7.16 -18.30
CA PHE A 199 -26.89 -6.53 -17.85
C PHE A 199 -25.94 -6.24 -19.00
N VAL A 200 -25.22 -5.12 -18.91
CA VAL A 200 -24.11 -4.83 -19.83
C VAL A 200 -22.97 -5.80 -19.51
N PRO A 201 -22.49 -6.62 -20.46
CA PRO A 201 -21.54 -7.69 -20.15
C PRO A 201 -20.14 -7.16 -19.80
N ASN A 202 -19.71 -6.07 -20.45
CA ASN A 202 -18.38 -5.49 -20.30
C ASN A 202 -18.50 -3.98 -20.11
N VAL A 203 -18.69 -3.56 -18.86
CA VAL A 203 -18.48 -2.17 -18.45
C VAL A 203 -16.97 -1.97 -18.35
N LYS A 204 -16.42 -1.14 -19.22
CA LYS A 204 -14.97 -1.02 -19.41
C LYS A 204 -14.34 0.11 -18.62
N PHE A 205 -13.04 -0.05 -18.36
CA PHE A 205 -12.11 0.98 -17.93
C PHE A 205 -10.86 0.83 -18.80
N GLU A 206 -10.58 1.79 -19.67
CA GLU A 206 -9.49 1.73 -20.66
C GLU A 206 -8.53 2.90 -20.46
N TRP A 207 -7.23 2.64 -20.59
CA TRP A 207 -6.19 3.67 -20.45
C TRP A 207 -4.94 3.34 -21.28
N THR A 208 -4.04 4.31 -21.36
CA THR A 208 -2.72 4.17 -21.95
C THR A 208 -1.68 4.17 -20.84
N SER A 209 -0.71 3.26 -20.91
CA SER A 209 0.34 3.15 -19.90
C SER A 209 1.27 4.37 -19.89
N ALA A 210 1.68 4.78 -18.69
CA ALA A 210 2.73 5.76 -18.46
C ALA A 210 4.12 5.10 -18.41
N PRO A 211 5.18 5.74 -18.95
CA PRO A 211 6.55 5.32 -18.71
C PRO A 211 6.90 5.27 -17.22
N GLY A 212 7.66 4.26 -16.80
CA GLY A 212 8.01 3.96 -15.41
C GLY A 212 6.94 3.19 -14.63
N ALA A 213 5.75 2.96 -15.21
CA ALA A 213 4.69 2.20 -14.55
C ALA A 213 4.76 0.70 -14.87
N SER A 214 4.62 -0.13 -13.84
CA SER A 214 4.67 -1.60 -13.97
C SER A 214 3.40 -2.29 -13.50
N ARG A 215 2.56 -1.64 -12.68
CA ARG A 215 1.30 -2.20 -12.19
C ARG A 215 0.21 -1.14 -12.14
N TYR A 216 -1.00 -1.55 -12.51
CA TYR A 216 -2.22 -0.76 -12.47
C TYR A 216 -3.30 -1.52 -11.71
N ASP A 217 -3.83 -0.91 -10.65
CA ASP A 217 -5.00 -1.41 -9.95
C ASP A 217 -6.20 -0.49 -10.27
N GLY A 218 -7.23 -1.06 -10.90
CA GLY A 218 -8.40 -0.32 -11.38
C GLY A 218 -9.59 -0.41 -10.44
N PHE A 219 -10.18 0.73 -10.12
CA PHE A 219 -11.31 0.86 -9.20
C PHE A 219 -12.41 1.75 -9.76
N MET A 220 -13.65 1.46 -9.38
CA MET A 220 -14.78 2.37 -9.48
C MET A 220 -15.31 2.65 -8.09
N ARG A 221 -15.30 3.92 -7.69
CA ARG A 221 -15.94 4.42 -6.48
C ARG A 221 -17.36 4.85 -6.82
N VAL A 222 -18.34 4.27 -6.12
CA VAL A 222 -19.75 4.63 -6.21
C VAL A 222 -20.07 5.57 -5.07
N ASN A 223 -20.36 6.83 -5.38
CA ASN A 223 -20.67 7.88 -4.41
C ASN A 223 -22.18 8.04 -4.24
N PHE A 224 -22.64 8.06 -2.99
CA PHE A 224 -24.05 8.26 -2.65
C PHE A 224 -24.19 8.79 -1.23
N SER A 225 -25.29 9.47 -0.94
CA SER A 225 -25.63 9.83 0.43
C SER A 225 -26.71 8.88 0.98
N GLU A 226 -26.60 8.55 2.27
CA GLU A 226 -27.63 7.83 3.02
C GLU A 226 -28.41 8.84 3.86
N GLU A 227 -29.69 8.96 3.57
CA GLU A 227 -30.66 9.71 4.37
C GLU A 227 -31.40 8.74 5.30
N TYR A 228 -31.30 8.99 6.60
CA TYR A 228 -31.90 8.19 7.65
C TYR A 228 -33.18 8.86 8.13
N TYR A 229 -34.27 8.10 8.18
CA TYR A 229 -35.60 8.58 8.53
C TYR A 229 -36.11 7.96 9.85
N ALA A 230 -36.93 8.72 10.58
CA ALA A 230 -37.52 8.26 11.83
C ALA A 230 -38.66 7.24 11.62
N ASP A 231 -39.25 7.23 10.42
CA ASP A 231 -40.43 6.45 10.06
C ASP A 231 -40.27 5.71 8.73
N ASP A 232 -40.98 4.59 8.58
CA ASP A 232 -40.92 3.74 7.38
C ASP A 232 -41.50 4.43 6.13
N ALA A 233 -42.32 5.48 6.30
CA ALA A 233 -42.85 6.27 5.21
C ALA A 233 -41.89 7.39 4.75
N GLN A 234 -40.70 7.48 5.38
CA GLN A 234 -39.66 8.46 5.07
C GLN A 234 -40.17 9.91 5.07
N THR A 235 -40.96 10.27 6.09
CA THR A 235 -41.54 11.62 6.21
C THR A 235 -40.74 12.56 7.10
N THR A 236 -39.98 12.02 8.05
CA THR A 236 -39.17 12.80 8.99
C THR A 236 -37.69 12.40 8.86
N LEU A 237 -36.91 13.28 8.22
CA LEU A 237 -35.46 13.13 8.11
C LEU A 237 -34.80 13.32 9.48
N ASP A 238 -33.97 12.35 9.89
CA ASP A 238 -33.20 12.38 11.12
C ASP A 238 -31.76 12.84 10.87
N SER A 239 -31.07 12.19 9.91
CA SER A 239 -29.69 12.55 9.56
C SER A 239 -29.32 12.15 8.13
N THR A 240 -28.24 12.75 7.61
CA THR A 240 -27.66 12.43 6.31
C THR A 240 -26.18 12.09 6.49
N LYS A 241 -25.69 11.07 5.77
CA LYS A 241 -24.27 10.68 5.76
C LYS A 241 -23.79 10.45 4.34
N GLU A 242 -22.66 11.06 3.99
CA GLU A 242 -21.97 10.74 2.74
C GLU A 242 -21.31 9.36 2.82
N ARG A 243 -21.44 8.59 1.75
CA ARG A 243 -20.94 7.22 1.65
C ARG A 243 -20.33 6.99 0.28
N SER A 244 -19.37 6.09 0.25
CA SER A 244 -18.79 5.60 -0.99
C SER A 244 -18.54 4.11 -0.91
N LEU A 245 -18.76 3.39 -2.01
CA LEU A 245 -18.45 1.97 -2.14
C LEU A 245 -17.47 1.75 -3.29
N THR A 246 -16.36 1.07 -3.03
CA THR A 246 -15.36 0.77 -4.05
C THR A 246 -15.57 -0.64 -4.62
N ILE A 247 -15.70 -0.70 -5.95
CA ILE A 247 -15.74 -1.94 -6.74
C ILE A 247 -14.44 -2.03 -7.55
N GLN A 248 -13.67 -3.09 -7.32
CA GLN A 248 -12.40 -3.30 -8.03
C GLN A 248 -12.66 -3.94 -9.39
N PHE A 249 -12.11 -3.34 -10.44
CA PHE A 249 -12.14 -3.89 -11.79
C PHE A 249 -11.17 -5.06 -11.93
N GLY A 250 -9.93 -4.86 -11.48
CA GLY A 250 -8.87 -5.86 -11.52
C GLY A 250 -7.50 -5.19 -11.42
N THR A 251 -6.48 -5.94 -11.84
CA THR A 251 -5.08 -5.54 -11.85
C THR A 251 -4.47 -5.87 -13.21
N GLU A 252 -3.73 -4.93 -13.79
CA GLU A 252 -2.92 -5.16 -14.99
C GLU A 252 -1.44 -4.96 -14.68
N ILE A 253 -0.60 -5.85 -15.21
CA ILE A 253 0.86 -5.82 -15.02
C ILE A 253 1.53 -5.54 -16.36
N VAL A 254 2.40 -4.54 -16.38
CA VAL A 254 3.19 -4.13 -17.54
C VAL A 254 4.64 -4.53 -17.32
N THR A 255 5.17 -5.33 -18.23
CA THR A 255 6.54 -5.87 -18.17
C THR A 255 7.56 -5.01 -18.91
N ASP A 256 7.11 -4.21 -19.88
CA ASP A 256 7.88 -3.19 -20.57
C ASP A 256 7.39 -1.82 -20.08
N ASP A 257 7.98 -1.35 -18.98
CA ASP A 257 7.60 -0.13 -18.27
C ASP A 257 8.06 1.14 -19.01
N ASP A 258 8.82 1.03 -20.10
CA ASP A 258 9.14 2.16 -20.99
C ASP A 258 8.24 2.20 -22.24
N GLY A 259 7.54 1.11 -22.52
CA GLY A 259 6.61 0.99 -23.64
C GLY A 259 5.26 1.67 -23.36
N VAL A 260 4.71 2.30 -24.41
CA VAL A 260 3.33 2.81 -24.40
C VAL A 260 2.39 1.72 -24.90
N GLN A 261 1.44 1.30 -24.05
CA GLN A 261 0.51 0.20 -24.30
C GLN A 261 -0.92 0.64 -23.99
N SER A 262 -1.89 0.11 -24.75
CA SER A 262 -3.31 0.29 -24.43
C SER A 262 -3.75 -0.87 -23.54
N LEU A 263 -4.35 -0.53 -22.41
CA LEU A 263 -4.76 -1.48 -21.37
C LEU A 263 -6.25 -1.30 -21.09
N ASP A 264 -6.91 -2.40 -20.73
CA ASP A 264 -8.30 -2.38 -20.34
C ASP A 264 -8.61 -3.37 -19.22
N LEU A 265 -9.56 -2.97 -18.38
CA LEU A 265 -10.25 -3.84 -17.44
C LEU A 265 -11.74 -3.76 -17.69
N ALA A 266 -12.47 -4.80 -17.31
CA ALA A 266 -13.92 -4.80 -17.40
C ALA A 266 -14.58 -5.55 -16.24
N ILE A 267 -15.76 -5.09 -15.87
CA ILE A 267 -16.70 -5.82 -15.02
C ILE A 267 -18.03 -5.99 -15.75
N SER A 268 -18.81 -6.99 -15.34
CA SER A 268 -20.21 -7.05 -15.78
C SER A 268 -21.07 -6.05 -15.02
N GLY A 269 -22.12 -5.55 -15.66
CA GLY A 269 -23.15 -4.76 -15.01
C GLY A 269 -23.85 -5.56 -13.91
N GLU A 270 -23.97 -6.88 -14.05
CA GLU A 270 -24.46 -7.76 -12.99
C GLU A 270 -23.61 -7.65 -11.72
N ARG A 271 -22.26 -7.68 -11.87
CA ARG A 271 -21.34 -7.52 -10.75
C ARG A 271 -21.56 -6.19 -10.03
N PHE A 272 -21.82 -5.10 -10.76
CA PHE A 272 -22.15 -3.82 -10.13
C PHE A 272 -23.35 -3.93 -9.18
N TYR A 273 -24.47 -4.52 -9.62
CA TYR A 273 -25.67 -4.62 -8.79
C TYR A 273 -25.49 -5.62 -7.63
N THR A 274 -24.82 -6.75 -7.86
CA THR A 274 -24.60 -7.76 -6.80
C THR A 274 -23.63 -7.29 -5.71
N GLU A 275 -22.63 -6.47 -6.05
CA GLU A 275 -21.75 -5.82 -5.07
C GLU A 275 -22.52 -4.83 -4.19
N LEU A 276 -23.47 -4.07 -4.76
CA LEU A 276 -24.34 -3.19 -3.96
C LEU A 276 -25.27 -4.00 -3.05
N ALA A 277 -25.97 -5.01 -3.60
CA ALA A 277 -26.92 -5.84 -2.86
C ALA A 277 -26.27 -6.63 -1.71
N SER A 278 -25.02 -7.08 -1.88
CA SER A 278 -24.33 -7.87 -0.86
C SER A 278 -23.71 -7.04 0.25
N ARG A 279 -23.43 -5.75 0.01
CA ARG A 279 -22.70 -4.87 0.94
C ARG A 279 -23.58 -3.82 1.61
N LEU A 280 -24.77 -3.59 1.10
CA LEU A 280 -25.72 -2.62 1.63
C LEU A 280 -26.94 -3.33 2.21
N GLU A 281 -27.38 -2.86 3.36
CA GLU A 281 -28.58 -3.37 4.02
C GLU A 281 -29.84 -2.78 3.37
N GLU A 282 -30.84 -3.64 3.14
CA GLU A 282 -32.20 -3.25 2.82
C GLU A 282 -32.89 -2.73 4.08
N ASN A 283 -33.27 -1.45 4.06
CA ASN A 283 -33.93 -0.82 5.19
C ASN A 283 -34.90 0.25 4.71
N PRO A 284 -36.21 0.14 5.01
CA PRO A 284 -37.22 1.11 4.55
C PRO A 284 -37.02 2.51 5.11
N ARG A 285 -36.20 2.68 6.16
CA ARG A 285 -35.87 3.99 6.76
C ARG A 285 -34.60 4.62 6.20
N ILE A 286 -33.95 3.96 5.25
CA ILE A 286 -32.77 4.50 4.58
C ILE A 286 -33.15 4.78 3.12
N ARG A 287 -32.96 6.01 2.68
CA ARG A 287 -32.98 6.41 1.27
C ARG A 287 -31.56 6.66 0.82
N ARG A 288 -31.21 6.22 -0.40
CA ARG A 288 -29.88 6.39 -0.96
C ARG A 288 -29.92 7.31 -2.18
N VAL A 289 -29.32 8.48 -2.08
CA VAL A 289 -29.24 9.43 -3.20
C VAL A 289 -27.97 9.12 -4.00
N LEU A 290 -28.11 8.61 -5.22
CA LEU A 290 -26.97 8.17 -6.04
C LEU A 290 -26.30 9.36 -6.71
N GLY A 291 -25.18 9.80 -6.13
CA GLY A 291 -24.36 10.90 -6.61
C GLY A 291 -24.89 12.28 -6.21
N THR A 292 -24.33 13.32 -6.83
CA THR A 292 -24.74 14.72 -6.69
C THR A 292 -25.16 15.31 -8.04
N VAL A 293 -25.74 16.51 -8.04
CA VAL A 293 -26.05 17.28 -9.25
C VAL A 293 -25.30 18.60 -9.18
N GLU A 294 -24.53 18.91 -10.22
CA GLU A 294 -23.94 20.22 -10.42
C GLU A 294 -25.07 21.24 -10.75
N PRO A 295 -25.14 22.41 -10.07
CA PRO A 295 -26.23 23.37 -10.20
C PRO A 295 -26.50 23.89 -11.62
N ASP A 296 -25.50 23.82 -12.50
CA ASP A 296 -25.50 24.36 -13.85
C ASP A 296 -25.71 23.31 -14.96
N GLU A 297 -25.68 22.01 -14.64
CA GLU A 297 -25.65 20.95 -15.66
C GLU A 297 -26.80 19.94 -15.61
N SER A 298 -27.64 19.96 -14.57
CA SER A 298 -28.77 19.00 -14.37
C SER A 298 -28.39 17.53 -14.57
N LYS A 299 -27.11 17.19 -14.37
CA LYS A 299 -26.54 15.85 -14.61
C LYS A 299 -25.98 15.26 -13.34
N GLU A 300 -26.22 13.97 -13.16
CA GLU A 300 -25.79 13.23 -11.99
C GLU A 300 -24.30 12.89 -12.05
N ARG A 301 -23.62 13.03 -10.91
CA ARG A 301 -22.20 12.73 -10.67
C ARG A 301 -22.11 11.64 -9.62
N ALA A 302 -21.88 10.39 -10.03
CA ALA A 302 -22.02 9.26 -9.12
C ALA A 302 -20.83 8.31 -9.06
N PHE A 303 -20.00 8.26 -10.11
CA PHE A 303 -18.90 7.31 -10.18
C PHE A 303 -17.57 7.99 -10.42
N ASP A 304 -16.56 7.61 -9.64
CA ASP A 304 -15.18 7.96 -9.91
C ASP A 304 -14.42 6.71 -10.36
N PHE A 305 -13.78 6.78 -11.51
CA PHE A 305 -12.93 5.72 -12.03
C PHE A 305 -11.49 6.08 -11.69
N VAL A 306 -10.83 5.24 -10.90
CA VAL A 306 -9.51 5.53 -10.32
C VAL A 306 -8.54 4.41 -10.67
N LEU A 307 -7.39 4.77 -11.23
CA LEU A 307 -6.22 3.92 -11.40
C LEU A 307 -5.21 4.27 -10.32
N GLN A 308 -4.82 3.28 -9.53
CA GLN A 308 -3.63 3.35 -8.70
C GLN A 308 -2.48 2.72 -9.47
N ILE A 309 -1.39 3.46 -9.63
CA ILE A 309 -0.28 3.09 -10.50
C ILE A 309 0.96 2.94 -9.64
N ALA A 310 1.67 1.84 -9.83
CA ALA A 310 2.91 1.53 -9.14
C ALA A 310 4.05 1.35 -10.14
N ASN A 311 5.23 1.88 -9.79
CA ASN A 311 6.45 1.55 -10.49
C ASN A 311 6.91 0.12 -10.15
N ARG A 312 7.97 -0.34 -10.79
CA ARG A 312 8.47 -1.71 -10.61
C ARG A 312 8.82 -2.06 -9.16
N ASP A 313 9.46 -1.15 -8.42
CA ASP A 313 9.84 -1.38 -7.03
C ASP A 313 8.62 -1.60 -6.14
N LEU A 314 7.62 -0.72 -6.24
CA LEU A 314 6.37 -0.87 -5.50
C LEU A 314 5.58 -2.10 -5.97
N ALA A 315 5.55 -2.40 -7.27
CA ALA A 315 4.85 -3.57 -7.80
C ALA A 315 5.42 -4.88 -7.22
N VAL A 316 6.75 -5.05 -7.24
CA VAL A 316 7.41 -6.23 -6.65
C VAL A 316 7.16 -6.30 -5.15
N TYR A 317 7.22 -5.16 -4.44
CA TYR A 317 6.90 -5.12 -3.02
C TYR A 317 5.46 -5.58 -2.74
N LEU A 318 4.48 -5.14 -3.53
CA LEU A 318 3.08 -5.56 -3.40
C LEU A 318 2.94 -7.06 -3.67
N ASP A 319 3.50 -7.57 -4.76
CA ASP A 319 3.40 -8.98 -5.15
C ASP A 319 3.97 -9.93 -4.09
N VAL A 320 5.09 -9.57 -3.44
CA VAL A 320 5.70 -10.37 -2.37
C VAL A 320 4.86 -10.33 -1.08
N ASN A 321 4.13 -9.23 -0.84
CA ASN A 321 3.34 -9.03 0.36
C ASN A 321 1.85 -9.42 0.21
N GLU A 322 1.37 -9.66 -1.01
CA GLU A 322 0.01 -10.12 -1.28
C GLU A 322 -0.31 -11.38 -0.47
N ALA A 323 -1.55 -11.47 0.01
CA ALA A 323 -1.97 -12.55 0.90
C ALA A 323 -2.01 -13.88 0.15
N SER A 324 -1.01 -14.75 0.38
CA SER A 324 -1.15 -16.16 0.02
C SER A 324 -1.89 -16.90 1.14
N ASN A 325 -2.97 -17.61 0.79
CA ASN A 325 -3.70 -18.50 1.70
C ASN A 325 -2.93 -19.79 2.04
N SER A 326 -1.60 -19.79 1.86
CA SER A 326 -0.74 -20.94 2.09
C SER A 326 -0.18 -20.90 3.51
N ILE A 327 -0.04 -22.08 4.13
CA ILE A 327 0.56 -22.29 5.46
C ILE A 327 2.09 -22.13 5.33
N VAL A 328 2.56 -20.98 4.87
CA VAL A 328 3.99 -20.65 4.80
C VAL A 328 4.34 -19.82 6.03
N GLN A 329 5.27 -20.33 6.84
CA GLN A 329 5.65 -19.77 8.14
C GLN A 329 6.67 -18.62 8.05
N GLU A 330 7.21 -18.31 6.86
CA GLU A 330 8.15 -17.21 6.67
C GLU A 330 7.93 -16.56 5.30
N ARG A 331 7.55 -15.27 5.30
CA ARG A 331 7.41 -14.50 4.06
C ARG A 331 8.78 -13.93 3.70
N PRO A 332 9.21 -14.02 2.44
CA PRO A 332 10.41 -13.31 2.00
C PRO A 332 10.24 -11.82 2.27
N LEU A 333 11.19 -11.20 2.97
CA LEU A 333 11.26 -9.75 3.06
C LEU A 333 11.87 -9.24 1.75
N TRP A 334 11.13 -8.43 1.00
CA TRP A 334 11.69 -7.67 -0.10
C TRP A 334 12.02 -6.26 0.36
N THR A 335 13.22 -5.78 0.01
CA THR A 335 13.68 -4.41 0.25
C THR A 335 14.57 -3.97 -0.90
N ASN A 336 14.43 -2.72 -1.33
CA ASN A 336 15.38 -2.05 -2.22
C ASN A 336 16.23 -1.00 -1.49
N ILE A 337 16.19 -0.98 -0.16
CA ILE A 337 17.03 -0.14 0.68
C ILE A 337 18.34 -0.89 0.99
N GLN A 338 19.46 -0.38 0.49
CA GLN A 338 20.78 -0.83 0.89
C GLN A 338 21.11 -0.25 2.27
N GLY A 339 21.66 -1.06 3.19
CA GLY A 339 21.92 -0.62 4.57
C GLY A 339 20.67 -0.53 5.46
N GLY A 340 19.50 -0.93 4.96
CA GLY A 340 18.22 -0.86 5.68
C GLY A 340 17.20 -1.90 5.21
N ILE A 341 15.98 -1.76 5.70
CA ILE A 341 14.82 -2.53 5.22
C ILE A 341 13.66 -1.60 4.88
N GLY A 342 12.85 -1.98 3.90
CA GLY A 342 11.62 -1.27 3.54
C GLY A 342 11.54 -1.00 2.04
N LEU A 343 10.94 0.12 1.65
CA LEU A 343 10.65 0.44 0.26
C LEU A 343 10.88 1.91 -0.03
N TRP A 344 11.64 2.17 -1.09
CA TRP A 344 11.66 3.45 -1.80
C TRP A 344 11.14 3.21 -3.22
N GLY A 345 9.92 3.62 -3.50
CA GLY A 345 9.28 3.38 -4.80
C GLY A 345 8.68 4.65 -5.37
N ALA A 346 7.90 4.50 -6.43
CA ALA A 346 7.08 5.57 -6.97
C ALA A 346 5.65 5.11 -7.20
N ARG A 347 4.70 6.03 -7.02
CA ARG A 347 3.29 5.81 -7.30
C ARG A 347 2.71 7.00 -8.05
N SER A 348 1.58 6.75 -8.70
CA SER A 348 0.76 7.80 -9.31
C SER A 348 -0.71 7.40 -9.22
N THR A 349 -1.59 8.38 -9.38
CA THR A 349 -3.03 8.16 -9.44
C THR A 349 -3.60 8.90 -10.64
N LEU A 350 -4.35 8.19 -11.47
CA LEU A 350 -5.15 8.79 -12.53
C LEU A 350 -6.63 8.57 -12.21
N ALA A 351 -7.45 9.60 -12.37
CA ALA A 351 -8.88 9.49 -12.09
C ALA A 351 -9.74 10.23 -13.13
N VAL A 352 -10.93 9.68 -13.36
CA VAL A 352 -12.03 10.36 -14.03
C VAL A 352 -13.19 10.39 -13.04
N GLU A 353 -13.44 11.57 -12.50
CA GLU A 353 -14.41 11.79 -11.43
C GLU A 353 -15.77 12.23 -11.98
N GLY A 354 -16.83 11.94 -11.21
CA GLY A 354 -18.16 12.47 -11.50
C GLY A 354 -18.79 11.92 -12.79
N VAL A 355 -18.52 10.67 -13.14
CA VAL A 355 -19.21 9.99 -14.24
C VAL A 355 -20.66 9.70 -13.82
N GLY A 356 -21.62 10.06 -14.67
CA GLY A 356 -23.04 9.82 -14.43
C GLY A 356 -23.49 8.42 -14.79
N TYR A 357 -24.79 8.15 -14.65
CA TYR A 357 -25.43 6.88 -15.05
C TYR A 357 -26.56 7.11 -16.04
N GLN A 358 -26.80 6.12 -16.90
CA GLN A 358 -27.96 6.14 -17.78
C GLN A 358 -29.25 5.77 -17.06
N LYS A 359 -30.37 6.33 -17.53
CA LYS A 359 -31.73 6.09 -17.03
C LYS A 359 -32.06 4.61 -16.79
N LEU A 360 -31.72 3.72 -17.73
CA LEU A 360 -32.06 2.30 -17.62
C LEU A 360 -31.26 1.57 -16.54
N SER A 361 -30.10 2.11 -16.13
CA SER A 361 -29.34 1.59 -15.01
C SER A 361 -29.96 2.04 -13.68
N MET A 362 -30.36 3.30 -13.58
CA MET A 362 -31.11 3.82 -12.43
C MET A 362 -32.45 3.08 -12.24
N LYS A 363 -33.16 2.80 -13.33
CA LYS A 363 -34.41 2.02 -13.30
C LYS A 363 -34.19 0.66 -12.66
N TYR A 364 -33.19 -0.09 -13.10
CA TYR A 364 -32.90 -1.41 -12.55
C TYR A 364 -32.52 -1.32 -11.06
N LEU A 365 -31.72 -0.32 -10.69
CA LEU A 365 -31.32 -0.09 -9.30
C LEU A 365 -32.51 0.17 -8.37
N ARG A 366 -33.56 0.84 -8.86
CA ARG A 366 -34.75 1.19 -8.06
C ARG A 366 -35.84 0.12 -8.08
N GLU A 367 -36.02 -0.59 -9.19
CA GLU A 367 -37.22 -1.42 -9.42
C GLU A 367 -36.95 -2.93 -9.43
N SER A 368 -35.68 -3.37 -9.46
CA SER A 368 -35.37 -4.80 -9.52
C SER A 368 -35.53 -5.52 -8.17
N ASP A 369 -35.79 -6.82 -8.23
CA ASP A 369 -35.79 -7.68 -7.02
C ASP A 369 -34.42 -7.72 -6.32
N LEU A 370 -33.33 -7.46 -7.06
CA LEU A 370 -31.97 -7.54 -6.52
C LEU A 370 -31.56 -6.30 -5.72
N THR A 371 -32.01 -5.11 -6.13
CA THR A 371 -31.54 -3.83 -5.55
C THR A 371 -32.64 -2.86 -5.19
N GLY A 372 -33.89 -3.14 -5.53
CA GLY A 372 -35.02 -2.25 -5.23
C GLY A 372 -35.23 -2.02 -3.73
N GLY A 373 -34.91 -3.02 -2.89
CA GLY A 373 -34.93 -2.88 -1.43
C GLY A 373 -33.85 -1.95 -0.85
N LEU A 374 -32.87 -1.53 -1.65
CA LEU A 374 -31.81 -0.61 -1.24
C LEU A 374 -32.23 0.87 -1.31
N ASN A 375 -33.42 1.17 -1.85
CA ASN A 375 -34.05 2.50 -1.88
C ASN A 375 -33.18 3.60 -2.52
N PHE A 376 -32.55 3.28 -3.65
CA PHE A 376 -31.82 4.28 -4.41
C PHE A 376 -32.74 5.21 -5.21
N CYS A 377 -32.37 6.48 -5.30
CA CYS A 377 -33.02 7.50 -6.12
C CYS A 377 -31.99 8.46 -6.72
N SER A 378 -32.40 9.21 -7.74
CA SER A 378 -31.57 10.23 -8.39
C SER A 378 -31.70 11.58 -7.68
N PRO A 379 -30.59 12.32 -7.49
CA PRO A 379 -30.61 13.72 -7.04
C PRO A 379 -31.17 14.69 -8.09
N SER A 380 -31.33 14.29 -9.35
CA SER A 380 -31.74 15.18 -10.45
C SER A 380 -33.25 15.30 -10.56
N ASP A 381 -33.76 16.53 -10.52
CA ASP A 381 -35.19 16.86 -10.59
C ASP A 381 -35.84 16.56 -11.95
N VAL A 382 -35.01 16.46 -13.01
CA VAL A 382 -35.44 16.01 -14.34
C VAL A 382 -35.44 14.48 -14.49
N SER A 383 -34.93 13.75 -13.49
CA SER A 383 -34.98 12.29 -13.48
C SER A 383 -36.38 11.79 -13.12
N GLU A 384 -36.89 10.82 -13.88
CA GLU A 384 -38.11 10.08 -13.48
C GLU A 384 -37.91 9.36 -12.14
N PHE A 385 -36.65 9.15 -11.75
CA PHE A 385 -36.29 8.52 -10.48
C PHE A 385 -35.85 9.51 -9.41
N TYR A 386 -36.23 10.79 -9.53
CA TYR A 386 -35.91 11.83 -8.56
C TYR A 386 -36.33 11.47 -7.13
N CYS A 387 -35.47 11.79 -6.16
CA CYS A 387 -35.71 11.54 -4.73
C CYS A 387 -36.89 12.33 -4.14
N GLY A 388 -37.33 13.42 -4.77
CA GLY A 388 -38.47 14.22 -4.30
C GLY A 388 -39.85 13.73 -4.76
N ASN A 389 -39.92 12.61 -5.49
CA ASN A 389 -41.16 12.02 -6.00
C ASN A 389 -41.76 10.94 -5.10
#